data_AF-A0A962LG38-F1
#
_entry.id   AF-A0A962LG38-F1
#
_cell.length_a   1.000
_cell.length_b   1.000
_cell.length_c   1.000
_cell.angle_alpha   90.00
_cell.angle_beta   90.00
_cell.angle_gamma   90.00
#
_symmetry.space_group_name_H-M   'P 1'
#
loop_
_entity.id
_entity.type
_entity.pdbx_description
1 polymer ?
#
loop_
_entity_poly.entity_id
_entity_poly.type
_entity_poly.pdbx_seq_one_letter_code
_entity_poly.pdbx_strand_id
1 'polypeptide(L)'
;MPVRYLLLLWALSLLAVPSAARSAELTLADVQRVFPGAETITPLNDKTPAYMVRSARGQLGYAFSTQDLAPISAYSGKPINSVVGLGEDGQIKGVDILHHEEPILVIGISDKDLHQFIDQFEGKHSTDRIRVGAHGREGYVGIDGITGATITTMVLTSSVNKAVQKVASAYGIPRGGSPTMAGQDGPGGAEIADDEPAWKQLWQERAVELGIVFAALLLLMTILFFQDWLVKRDVLFHRLRVAYLLFTVFFIGFYCAAQLSVINLLAFFHSLTSGFSWDTLMIEPTVFLLWGFVAVSILLWGRGVYCGWLCPFGAAQDLISKLANRLGFEGYRLPQMVHERLWAIKYFILIALVGLSLDSMVNAAKLAEVEPFKTTFILRFMREPVYVAYAVALLAVSALNSKFYCKYICPLGAGLSIITRFRIFDWLRRRTECGTPCQACSHQCQIAAIRPTGEIIDNECHYCLECQVTYWNDQQCPPLVDKRKKREARQKKASGVIASDS
;
A
#
# COMPACT_ATOMS: atom_id res chain seq x y z
N MET A 1 -15.03 -12.17 39.95
CA MET A 1 -13.97 -13.20 40.01
C MET A 1 -12.72 -12.57 40.60
N PRO A 2 -12.12 -13.14 41.65
CA PRO A 2 -11.13 -12.43 42.45
C PRO A 2 -9.77 -12.39 41.74
N VAL A 3 -9.13 -11.22 41.79
CA VAL A 3 -7.85 -10.81 41.18
C VAL A 3 -6.71 -11.85 41.32
N ARG A 4 -6.80 -12.75 42.29
CA ARG A 4 -5.88 -13.89 42.49
C ARG A 4 -5.82 -14.87 41.29
N TYR A 5 -6.92 -15.09 40.57
CA TYR A 5 -6.90 -15.99 39.40
C TYR A 5 -6.21 -15.37 38.18
N LEU A 6 -6.29 -14.03 38.03
CA LEU A 6 -5.60 -13.29 36.97
C LEU A 6 -4.08 -13.32 37.16
N LEU A 7 -3.60 -13.23 38.40
CA LEU A 7 -2.16 -13.30 38.71
C LEU A 7 -1.60 -14.72 38.50
N LEU A 8 -2.38 -15.76 38.77
CA LEU A 8 -1.99 -17.15 38.52
C LEU A 8 -1.94 -17.48 37.02
N LEU A 9 -2.88 -16.98 36.23
CA LEU A 9 -2.84 -17.10 34.76
C LEU A 9 -1.68 -16.31 34.14
N TRP A 10 -1.37 -15.14 34.70
CA TRP A 10 -0.22 -14.33 34.27
C TRP A 10 1.12 -14.99 34.63
N ALA A 11 1.22 -15.60 35.81
CA ALA A 11 2.40 -16.39 36.21
C ALA A 11 2.57 -17.69 35.40
N LEU A 12 1.47 -18.37 35.03
CA LEU A 12 1.54 -19.52 34.12
C LEU A 12 1.95 -19.12 32.69
N SER A 13 1.57 -17.92 32.23
CA SER A 13 1.98 -17.42 30.90
C SER A 13 3.47 -17.09 30.81
N LEU A 14 4.13 -16.83 31.95
CA LEU A 14 5.58 -16.61 32.03
C LEU A 14 6.40 -17.93 32.05
N LEU A 15 5.74 -19.08 32.25
CA LEU A 15 6.35 -20.41 32.14
C LEU A 15 6.14 -21.05 30.76
N ALA A 16 5.39 -20.40 29.87
CA ALA A 16 5.38 -20.75 28.46
C ALA A 16 6.71 -20.32 27.84
N VAL A 17 7.72 -21.17 27.98
CA VAL A 17 8.95 -21.09 27.19
C VAL A 17 8.49 -20.96 25.74
N PRO A 18 8.83 -19.86 25.02
CA PRO A 18 8.58 -19.81 23.59
C PRO A 18 9.32 -21.01 23.01
N SER A 19 8.58 -21.96 22.43
CA SER A 19 9.20 -22.96 21.57
C SER A 19 9.90 -22.15 20.50
N ALA A 20 11.22 -22.06 20.61
CA ALA A 20 12.07 -21.63 19.52
C ALA A 20 11.62 -22.46 18.32
N ALA A 21 11.08 -21.79 17.30
CA ALA A 21 10.73 -22.44 16.05
C ALA A 21 11.99 -23.14 15.56
N ARG A 22 12.00 -24.47 15.71
CA ARG A 22 13.07 -25.32 15.21
C ARG A 22 13.08 -25.13 13.70
N SER A 23 14.20 -24.69 13.13
CA SER A 23 14.39 -24.61 11.68
C SER A 23 13.94 -25.93 11.07
N ALA A 24 12.99 -25.87 10.15
CA ALA A 24 12.48 -27.07 9.50
C ALA A 24 13.61 -27.70 8.69
N GLU A 25 14.18 -28.80 9.18
CA GLU A 25 15.18 -29.58 8.44
C GLU A 25 14.59 -30.03 7.09
N LEU A 26 15.34 -29.86 6.01
CA LEU A 26 14.93 -30.31 4.68
C LEU A 26 14.71 -31.82 4.68
N THR A 27 13.55 -32.27 4.22
CA THR A 27 13.26 -33.70 4.06
C THR A 27 13.76 -34.21 2.71
N LEU A 28 13.97 -35.53 2.58
CA LEU A 28 14.31 -36.14 1.28
C LEU A 28 13.23 -35.84 0.23
N ALA A 29 11.95 -35.81 0.64
CA ALA A 29 10.84 -35.51 -0.25
C ALA A 29 10.91 -34.09 -0.81
N ASP A 30 11.37 -33.12 -0.03
CA ASP A 30 11.57 -31.74 -0.48
C ASP A 30 12.73 -31.64 -1.47
N VAL A 31 13.82 -32.34 -1.20
CA VAL A 31 14.99 -32.39 -2.10
C VAL A 31 14.66 -33.10 -3.41
N GLN A 32 13.80 -34.13 -3.39
CA GLN A 32 13.36 -34.83 -4.59
C GLN A 32 12.59 -33.95 -5.58
N ARG A 33 12.03 -32.82 -5.13
CA ARG A 33 11.35 -31.85 -6.02
C ARG A 33 12.30 -31.12 -6.95
N VAL A 34 13.54 -30.87 -6.49
CA VAL A 34 14.61 -30.22 -7.27
C VAL A 34 15.64 -31.22 -7.83
N PHE A 35 15.73 -32.41 -7.25
CA PHE A 35 16.55 -33.54 -7.72
C PHE A 35 15.71 -34.83 -7.75
N PRO A 36 14.97 -35.12 -8.84
CA PRO A 36 14.10 -36.30 -8.91
C PRO A 36 14.81 -37.65 -8.68
N GLY A 37 16.13 -37.72 -8.93
CA GLY A 37 16.96 -38.91 -8.70
C GLY A 37 17.62 -38.99 -7.33
N ALA A 38 17.25 -38.14 -6.37
CA ALA A 38 17.82 -38.14 -5.03
C ALA A 38 17.35 -39.35 -4.20
N GLU A 39 18.30 -40.11 -3.66
CA GLU A 39 18.03 -41.26 -2.78
C GLU A 39 18.49 -41.01 -1.34
N THR A 40 19.58 -40.25 -1.17
CA THR A 40 20.12 -39.92 0.16
C THR A 40 20.53 -38.46 0.23
N ILE A 41 20.29 -37.85 1.39
CA ILE A 41 20.72 -36.50 1.74
C ILE A 41 21.60 -36.57 2.98
N THR A 42 22.77 -35.93 2.94
CA THR A 42 23.69 -35.86 4.09
C THR A 42 23.86 -34.40 4.49
N PRO A 43 23.60 -34.03 5.75
CA PRO A 43 23.75 -32.64 6.17
C PRO A 43 25.23 -32.23 6.13
N LEU A 44 25.49 -31.07 5.54
CA LEU A 44 26.76 -30.37 5.50
C LEU A 44 26.55 -29.06 6.26
N ASN A 45 26.83 -29.08 7.57
CA ASN A 45 26.67 -27.91 8.44
C ASN A 45 28.02 -27.29 8.84
N ASP A 46 29.13 -27.79 8.29
CA ASP A 46 30.48 -27.42 8.73
C ASP A 46 30.85 -25.96 8.37
N LYS A 47 30.32 -25.44 7.25
CA LYS A 47 30.59 -24.07 6.80
C LYS A 47 29.33 -23.25 6.61
N THR A 48 28.30 -23.85 6.01
CA THR A 48 27.06 -23.16 5.65
C THR A 48 25.95 -24.22 5.53
N PRO A 49 24.77 -24.03 6.14
CA PRO A 49 23.70 -25.02 6.13
C PRO A 49 23.32 -25.48 4.72
N ALA A 50 23.65 -26.73 4.40
CA ALA A 50 23.33 -27.36 3.11
C ALA A 50 23.25 -28.87 3.28
N TYR A 51 22.76 -29.57 2.27
CA TYR A 51 22.67 -31.02 2.21
C TYR A 51 23.37 -31.52 0.95
N MET A 52 24.28 -32.47 1.10
CA MET A 52 24.84 -33.20 -0.03
C MET A 52 23.81 -34.20 -0.56
N VAL A 53 23.52 -34.15 -1.85
CA VAL A 53 22.52 -34.99 -2.50
C VAL A 53 23.19 -36.09 -3.32
N ARG A 54 22.81 -37.35 -3.09
CA ARG A 54 23.35 -38.51 -3.81
C ARG A 54 22.24 -39.38 -4.40
N SER A 55 22.55 -39.97 -5.54
CA SER A 55 21.77 -41.03 -6.22
C SER A 55 22.53 -42.37 -6.15
N ALA A 56 21.89 -43.46 -6.58
CA ALA A 56 22.57 -44.75 -6.77
C ALA A 56 23.81 -44.69 -7.68
N ARG A 57 23.92 -43.68 -8.56
CA ARG A 57 25.02 -43.53 -9.53
C ARG A 57 26.11 -42.56 -9.10
N GLY A 58 25.99 -41.94 -7.94
CA GLY A 58 26.96 -40.96 -7.44
C GLY A 58 26.32 -39.69 -6.90
N GLN A 59 27.16 -38.69 -6.60
CA GLN A 59 26.73 -37.39 -6.10
C GLN A 59 26.06 -36.57 -7.20
N LEU A 60 24.92 -35.95 -6.88
CA LEU A 60 24.15 -35.11 -7.81
C LEU A 60 24.46 -33.62 -7.60
N GLY A 61 24.77 -33.22 -6.35
CA GLY A 61 25.06 -31.84 -5.99
C GLY A 61 24.67 -31.54 -4.54
N TYR A 62 24.16 -30.32 -4.33
CA TYR A 62 23.83 -29.75 -3.04
C TYR A 62 22.40 -29.23 -3.03
N ALA A 63 21.66 -29.42 -1.94
CA ALA A 63 20.35 -28.84 -1.71
C ALA A 63 20.35 -28.01 -0.43
N PHE A 64 19.66 -26.87 -0.42
CA PHE A 64 19.65 -25.96 0.73
C PHE A 64 18.38 -25.12 0.77
N SER A 65 18.06 -24.61 1.96
CA SER A 65 16.92 -23.73 2.18
C SER A 65 17.36 -22.26 2.08
N THR A 66 16.59 -21.45 1.37
CA THR A 66 16.76 -19.99 1.37
C THR A 66 16.50 -19.38 2.74
N GLN A 67 15.66 -19.98 3.58
CA GLN A 67 15.37 -19.47 4.92
C GLN A 67 16.59 -19.54 5.85
N ASP A 68 17.41 -20.59 5.73
CA ASP A 68 18.60 -20.77 6.55
C ASP A 68 19.77 -19.86 6.09
N LEU A 69 19.77 -19.49 4.80
CA LEU A 69 20.92 -18.84 4.16
C LEU A 69 20.70 -17.37 3.83
N ALA A 70 19.48 -17.00 3.45
CA ALA A 70 19.11 -15.66 3.03
C ALA A 70 17.62 -15.39 3.34
N PRO A 71 17.23 -15.28 4.64
CA PRO A 71 15.85 -15.02 5.03
C PRO A 71 15.49 -13.55 4.79
N ILE A 72 15.31 -13.19 3.51
CA ILE A 72 14.83 -11.86 3.12
C ILE A 72 13.31 -11.85 3.24
N SER A 73 12.78 -10.95 4.07
CA SER A 73 11.34 -10.76 4.23
C SER A 73 10.71 -10.27 2.93
N ALA A 74 9.58 -10.89 2.56
CA ALA A 74 8.77 -10.48 1.42
C ALA A 74 7.58 -9.61 1.90
N TYR A 75 6.49 -9.53 1.12
CA TYR A 75 5.38 -8.61 1.39
C TYR A 75 4.69 -8.88 2.74
N SER A 76 4.62 -10.14 3.16
CA SER A 76 4.04 -10.56 4.44
C SER A 76 4.89 -10.19 5.67
N GLY A 77 6.10 -9.67 5.47
CA GLY A 77 7.09 -9.46 6.52
C GLY A 77 7.82 -10.74 6.96
N LYS A 78 7.43 -11.90 6.42
CA LYS A 78 8.10 -13.18 6.61
C LYS A 78 8.91 -13.59 5.37
N PRO A 79 10.00 -14.36 5.52
CA PRO A 79 10.76 -14.86 4.38
C PRO A 79 10.00 -15.95 3.62
N ILE A 80 10.25 -16.02 2.32
CA ILE A 80 9.76 -17.11 1.46
C ILE A 80 10.78 -18.25 1.55
N ASN A 81 10.36 -19.38 2.10
CA ASN A 81 11.22 -20.55 2.23
C ASN A 81 11.16 -21.37 0.94
N SER A 82 12.31 -21.52 0.29
CA SER A 82 12.47 -22.28 -0.94
C SER A 82 13.64 -23.24 -0.82
N VAL A 83 13.47 -24.44 -1.36
CA VAL A 83 14.56 -25.39 -1.57
C VAL A 83 15.22 -25.07 -2.91
N VAL A 84 16.54 -25.02 -2.92
CA VAL A 84 17.33 -24.79 -4.13
C VAL A 84 18.25 -25.98 -4.33
N GLY A 85 18.23 -26.56 -5.53
CA GLY A 85 19.16 -27.60 -5.95
C GLY A 85 20.28 -27.02 -6.80
N LEU A 86 21.54 -27.22 -6.38
CA LEU A 86 22.73 -26.75 -7.06
C LEU A 86 23.61 -27.94 -7.45
N GLY A 87 23.86 -28.12 -8.74
CA GLY A 87 24.73 -29.17 -9.26
C GLY A 87 26.20 -28.96 -8.89
N GLU A 88 26.99 -30.02 -9.03
CA GLU A 88 28.45 -29.95 -8.84
C GLU A 88 29.14 -29.04 -9.87
N ASP A 89 28.50 -28.82 -11.00
CA ASP A 89 28.91 -27.91 -12.07
C ASP A 89 28.59 -26.43 -11.76
N GLY A 90 27.90 -26.15 -10.65
CA GLY A 90 27.43 -24.81 -10.31
C GLY A 90 26.15 -24.39 -11.04
N GLN A 91 25.49 -25.29 -11.78
CA GLN A 91 24.20 -25.02 -12.38
C GLN A 91 23.06 -25.27 -11.38
N ILE A 92 22.08 -24.36 -11.35
CA ILE A 92 20.85 -24.54 -10.60
C ILE A 92 20.03 -25.62 -11.31
N LYS A 93 19.77 -26.74 -10.61
CA LYS A 93 18.98 -27.87 -11.12
C LYS A 93 17.49 -27.71 -10.85
N GLY A 94 17.12 -26.83 -9.93
CA GLY A 94 15.72 -26.49 -9.67
C GLY A 94 15.56 -25.62 -8.42
N VAL A 95 14.41 -24.95 -8.34
CA VAL A 95 13.96 -24.20 -7.17
C VAL A 95 12.51 -24.58 -6.93
N ASP A 96 12.16 -24.93 -5.69
CA ASP A 96 10.77 -25.14 -5.29
C ASP A 96 10.45 -24.40 -3.99
N ILE A 97 9.19 -23.99 -3.81
CA ILE A 97 8.76 -23.23 -2.63
C ILE A 97 8.21 -24.20 -1.59
N LEU A 98 8.86 -24.25 -0.43
CA LEU A 98 8.45 -25.12 0.67
C LEU A 98 7.31 -24.51 1.47
N HIS A 99 7.43 -23.22 1.78
CA HIS A 99 6.46 -22.49 2.58
C HIS A 99 6.53 -21.00 2.30
N HIS A 100 5.37 -20.37 2.16
CA HIS A 100 5.26 -18.91 2.10
C HIS A 100 3.96 -18.45 2.77
N GLU A 101 3.99 -17.26 3.36
CA GLU A 101 2.80 -16.59 3.90
C GLU A 101 2.45 -15.34 3.10
N GLU A 102 2.87 -15.31 1.84
CA GLU A 102 2.62 -14.19 0.94
C GLU A 102 1.13 -14.09 0.58
N PRO A 103 0.51 -12.90 0.69
CA PRO A 103 -0.87 -12.69 0.26
C PRO A 103 -1.02 -12.66 -1.27
N ILE A 104 -0.02 -13.13 -2.04
CA ILE A 104 -0.02 -13.16 -3.50
C ILE A 104 -1.11 -14.07 -4.08
N LEU A 105 -1.41 -15.20 -3.42
CA LEU A 105 -2.53 -16.05 -3.85
C LEU A 105 -3.85 -15.32 -3.69
N VAL A 106 -3.94 -14.48 -2.66
CA VAL A 106 -5.09 -13.58 -2.49
C VAL A 106 -5.10 -12.56 -3.63
N ILE A 107 -3.95 -12.11 -4.18
CA ILE A 107 -3.87 -11.20 -5.34
C ILE A 107 -4.18 -11.82 -6.69
N GLY A 108 -4.74 -13.03 -6.71
CA GLY A 108 -5.22 -13.66 -7.95
C GLY A 108 -4.08 -14.20 -8.81
N ILE A 109 -2.86 -14.24 -8.26
CA ILE A 109 -1.74 -15.00 -8.81
C ILE A 109 -1.98 -16.44 -8.38
N SER A 110 -1.92 -17.37 -9.32
CA SER A 110 -2.08 -18.80 -9.05
C SER A 110 -0.76 -19.43 -8.61
N ASP A 111 -0.81 -20.57 -7.91
CA ASP A 111 0.39 -21.37 -7.63
C ASP A 111 1.13 -21.72 -8.94
N LYS A 112 0.39 -21.86 -10.05
CA LYS A 112 0.96 -22.10 -11.38
C LYS A 112 1.84 -20.95 -11.86
N ASP A 113 1.45 -19.70 -11.64
CA ASP A 113 2.26 -18.53 -12.03
C ASP A 113 3.56 -18.47 -11.22
N LEU A 114 3.50 -18.91 -9.95
CA LEU A 114 4.65 -18.98 -9.07
C LEU A 114 5.61 -20.11 -9.47
N HIS A 115 5.06 -21.28 -9.82
CA HIS A 115 5.85 -22.38 -10.42
C HIS A 115 6.51 -21.96 -11.74
N GLN A 116 5.75 -21.34 -12.65
CA GLN A 116 6.31 -20.84 -13.91
C GLN A 116 7.41 -19.80 -13.69
N PHE A 117 7.34 -19.02 -12.61
CA PHE A 117 8.40 -18.09 -12.24
C PHE A 117 9.67 -18.80 -11.77
N ILE A 118 9.57 -19.75 -10.85
CA ILE A 118 10.73 -20.45 -10.28
C ILE A 118 11.39 -21.42 -11.27
N ASP A 119 10.63 -21.95 -12.24
CA ASP A 119 11.16 -22.80 -13.31
C ASP A 119 12.22 -22.06 -14.17
N GLN A 120 12.18 -20.73 -14.23
CA GLN A 120 13.15 -19.93 -14.98
C GLN A 120 14.57 -19.96 -14.38
N PHE A 121 14.72 -20.40 -13.13
CA PHE A 121 16.04 -20.56 -12.50
C PHE A 121 16.75 -21.84 -12.94
N GLU A 122 16.02 -22.83 -13.44
CA GLU A 122 16.62 -24.08 -13.91
C GLU A 122 17.59 -23.83 -15.07
N GLY A 123 18.79 -24.41 -14.97
CA GLY A 123 19.87 -24.26 -15.95
C GLY A 123 20.67 -22.96 -15.85
N LYS A 124 20.33 -22.03 -14.94
CA LYS A 124 21.17 -20.84 -14.66
C LYS A 124 22.38 -21.22 -13.80
N HIS A 125 23.46 -20.45 -13.89
CA HIS A 125 24.70 -20.72 -13.17
C HIS A 125 24.83 -19.91 -11.88
N SER A 126 25.55 -20.45 -10.89
CA SER A 126 25.92 -19.76 -9.64
C SER A 126 26.70 -18.44 -9.82
N THR A 127 27.25 -18.19 -11.00
CA THR A 127 27.98 -16.98 -11.36
C THR A 127 27.10 -15.96 -12.09
N ASP A 128 25.92 -16.37 -12.53
CA ASP A 128 24.99 -15.51 -13.24
C ASP A 128 24.43 -14.45 -12.31
N ARG A 129 24.39 -13.21 -12.80
CA ARG A 129 23.66 -12.12 -12.14
C ARG A 129 22.20 -12.18 -12.59
N ILE A 130 21.45 -13.13 -12.03
CA ILE A 130 20.03 -13.34 -12.35
C ILE A 130 19.22 -12.14 -11.82
N ARG A 131 18.41 -11.51 -12.68
CA ARG A 131 17.62 -10.32 -12.32
C ARG A 131 16.27 -10.28 -13.04
N VAL A 132 15.24 -9.94 -12.29
CA VAL A 132 13.89 -9.77 -12.82
C VAL A 132 13.83 -8.55 -13.76
N GLY A 133 13.29 -8.73 -14.96
CA GLY A 133 13.08 -7.66 -15.94
C GLY A 133 14.36 -7.12 -16.60
N ALA A 134 15.50 -7.81 -16.45
CA ALA A 134 16.80 -7.35 -16.97
C ALA A 134 17.15 -7.90 -18.37
N HIS A 135 16.15 -8.26 -19.17
CA HIS A 135 16.37 -8.76 -20.53
C HIS A 135 17.13 -7.75 -21.38
N GLY A 136 18.23 -8.18 -22.00
CA GLY A 136 19.06 -7.35 -22.87
C GLY A 136 20.02 -6.39 -22.15
N ARG A 137 20.12 -6.44 -20.81
CA ARG A 137 21.11 -5.66 -20.05
C ARG A 137 22.44 -6.40 -20.00
N GLU A 138 23.52 -5.76 -20.46
CA GLU A 138 24.86 -6.34 -20.44
C GLU A 138 25.26 -6.76 -19.01
N GLY A 139 25.77 -7.98 -18.87
CA GLY A 139 26.25 -8.55 -17.60
C GLY A 139 25.16 -9.09 -16.66
N TYR A 140 23.89 -9.13 -17.07
CA TYR A 140 22.79 -9.72 -16.29
C TYR A 140 22.06 -10.82 -17.07
N VAL A 141 21.55 -11.81 -16.35
CA VAL A 141 20.65 -12.83 -16.90
C VAL A 141 19.23 -12.45 -16.51
N GLY A 142 18.43 -12.02 -17.49
CA GLY A 142 17.05 -11.62 -17.29
C GLY A 142 16.12 -12.80 -17.03
N ILE A 143 15.22 -12.65 -16.06
CA ILE A 143 14.04 -13.50 -15.86
C ILE A 143 12.77 -12.65 -15.83
N ASP A 144 11.64 -13.21 -16.23
CA ASP A 144 10.36 -12.52 -16.23
C ASP A 144 9.78 -12.43 -14.83
N GLY A 145 9.24 -11.26 -14.46
CA GLY A 145 8.54 -11.07 -13.19
C GLY A 145 7.05 -11.39 -13.29
N ILE A 146 6.41 -11.62 -12.15
CA ILE A 146 4.95 -11.80 -12.08
C ILE A 146 4.29 -10.42 -11.95
N THR A 147 3.35 -10.14 -12.84
CA THR A 147 2.59 -8.87 -12.82
C THR A 147 1.83 -8.73 -11.50
N GLY A 148 2.03 -7.62 -10.79
CA GLY A 148 1.41 -7.37 -9.48
C GLY A 148 2.12 -8.01 -8.28
N ALA A 149 3.13 -8.88 -8.49
CA ALA A 149 3.97 -9.46 -7.43
C ALA A 149 5.45 -9.15 -7.63
N THR A 150 5.75 -7.88 -7.95
CA THR A 150 7.13 -7.43 -8.18
C THR A 150 7.99 -7.64 -6.94
N ILE A 151 7.50 -7.30 -5.75
CA ILE A 151 8.24 -7.48 -4.49
C ILE A 151 8.60 -8.94 -4.28
N THR A 152 7.59 -9.83 -4.31
CA THR A 152 7.77 -11.26 -4.09
C THR A 152 8.76 -11.85 -5.08
N THR A 153 8.64 -11.55 -6.38
CA THR A 153 9.55 -12.09 -7.41
C THR A 153 10.98 -11.58 -7.24
N MET A 154 11.16 -10.29 -6.92
CA MET A 154 12.48 -9.74 -6.63
C MET A 154 13.11 -10.32 -5.36
N VAL A 155 12.33 -10.49 -4.29
CA VAL A 155 12.80 -11.06 -3.02
C VAL A 155 13.15 -12.53 -3.22
N LEU A 156 12.32 -13.31 -3.89
CA LEU A 156 12.62 -14.72 -4.20
C LEU A 156 13.92 -14.82 -5.01
N THR A 157 14.06 -14.00 -6.07
CA THR A 157 15.30 -13.95 -6.88
C THR A 157 16.52 -13.60 -6.03
N SER A 158 16.40 -12.60 -5.15
CA SER A 158 17.49 -12.16 -4.29
C SER A 158 17.87 -13.22 -3.27
N SER A 159 16.90 -13.88 -2.65
CA SER A 159 17.12 -14.96 -1.69
C SER A 159 17.80 -16.15 -2.35
N VAL A 160 17.35 -16.56 -3.54
CA VAL A 160 17.98 -17.64 -4.32
C VAL A 160 19.41 -17.28 -4.70
N ASN A 161 19.64 -16.09 -5.29
CA ASN A 161 20.98 -15.65 -5.69
C ASN A 161 21.95 -15.62 -4.50
N LYS A 162 21.55 -15.03 -3.36
CA LYS A 162 22.40 -14.97 -2.16
C LYS A 162 22.66 -16.36 -1.59
N ALA A 163 21.64 -17.22 -1.52
CA ALA A 163 21.81 -18.58 -1.02
C ALA A 163 22.75 -19.42 -1.91
N VAL A 164 22.56 -19.37 -3.24
CA VAL A 164 23.43 -20.04 -4.22
C VAL A 164 24.88 -19.57 -4.10
N GLN A 165 25.12 -18.26 -4.01
CA GLN A 165 26.47 -17.72 -3.87
C GLN A 165 27.13 -18.13 -2.55
N LYS A 166 26.38 -18.16 -1.44
CA LYS A 166 26.90 -18.61 -0.14
C LYS A 166 27.32 -20.08 -0.19
N VAL A 167 26.50 -20.96 -0.77
CA VAL A 167 26.82 -22.39 -0.87
C VAL A 167 27.95 -22.65 -1.87
N ALA A 168 27.92 -22.00 -3.04
CA ALA A 168 28.96 -22.15 -4.05
C ALA A 168 30.34 -21.72 -3.53
N SER A 169 30.41 -20.61 -2.79
CA SER A 169 31.65 -20.13 -2.17
C SER A 169 32.11 -21.01 -0.99
N ALA A 170 31.19 -21.47 -0.13
CA ALA A 170 31.53 -22.31 1.01
C ALA A 170 32.09 -23.69 0.60
N TYR A 171 31.50 -24.32 -0.41
CA TYR A 171 31.84 -25.67 -0.85
C TYR A 171 32.76 -25.72 -2.07
N GLY A 172 33.24 -24.57 -2.56
CA GLY A 172 34.24 -24.50 -3.63
C GLY A 172 33.72 -25.02 -4.98
N ILE A 173 32.43 -24.84 -5.25
CA ILE A 173 31.79 -25.32 -6.47
C ILE A 173 32.37 -24.53 -7.67
N PRO A 174 32.84 -25.21 -8.74
CA PRO A 174 33.51 -24.59 -9.87
C PRO A 174 32.70 -23.44 -10.48
N ARG A 175 33.39 -22.35 -10.80
CA ARG A 175 32.87 -21.27 -11.65
C ARG A 175 32.95 -21.72 -13.11
N GLY A 176 31.98 -22.52 -13.58
CA GLY A 176 31.84 -22.86 -15.01
C GLY A 176 31.63 -21.59 -15.86
N GLY A 177 32.33 -21.50 -17.00
CA GLY A 177 32.68 -20.27 -17.74
C GLY A 177 31.57 -19.59 -18.58
N SER A 178 31.74 -18.32 -18.96
CA SER A 178 32.66 -17.88 -20.04
C SER A 178 33.62 -16.71 -19.68
N PRO A 179 34.77 -16.60 -20.39
CA PRO A 179 35.76 -15.54 -20.21
C PRO A 179 35.42 -14.26 -20.99
N THR A 180 35.17 -13.16 -20.27
CA THR A 180 35.44 -11.77 -20.72
C THR A 180 35.59 -10.99 -19.42
N MET A 181 36.77 -10.64 -18.91
CA MET A 181 37.97 -10.12 -19.55
C MET A 181 39.22 -10.67 -18.86
N ALA A 182 40.26 -10.96 -19.65
CA ALA A 182 41.62 -11.02 -19.15
C ALA A 182 42.13 -9.60 -18.90
N GLY A 183 42.68 -9.34 -17.71
CA GLY A 183 43.43 -8.12 -17.43
C GLY A 183 43.33 -7.63 -15.99
N GLN A 184 44.02 -8.31 -15.06
CA GLN A 184 44.95 -7.76 -14.07
C GLN A 184 45.10 -8.73 -12.90
N ASP A 185 46.19 -9.51 -12.93
CA ASP A 185 46.76 -10.10 -11.73
C ASP A 185 47.43 -8.98 -10.91
N GLY A 186 46.97 -8.81 -9.68
CA GLY A 186 47.63 -8.04 -8.63
C GLY A 186 47.34 -8.71 -7.28
N PRO A 187 48.36 -9.02 -6.46
CA PRO A 187 48.15 -9.69 -5.19
C PRO A 187 47.68 -8.64 -4.17
N GLY A 188 46.40 -8.65 -3.86
CA GLY A 188 45.82 -7.79 -2.83
C GLY A 188 44.42 -8.27 -2.52
N GLY A 189 44.19 -8.66 -1.27
CA GLY A 189 42.89 -9.05 -0.78
C GLY A 189 41.87 -7.96 -1.08
N ALA A 190 40.99 -8.22 -2.04
CA ALA A 190 39.75 -7.49 -2.18
C ALA A 190 38.73 -8.21 -1.29
N GLU A 191 38.65 -7.74 -0.03
CA GLU A 191 37.36 -7.71 0.65
C GLU A 191 36.34 -7.15 -0.34
N ILE A 192 35.39 -7.99 -0.75
CA ILE A 192 34.29 -7.57 -1.64
C ILE A 192 33.41 -6.66 -0.78
N ALA A 193 33.65 -5.36 -0.92
CA ALA A 193 32.92 -4.30 -0.28
C ALA A 193 31.44 -4.28 -0.74
N ASP A 194 30.58 -4.16 0.27
CA ASP A 194 29.19 -3.73 0.29
C ASP A 194 28.17 -4.43 -0.62
N ASP A 195 27.52 -5.40 0.02
CA ASP A 195 26.22 -5.97 -0.27
C ASP A 195 25.14 -4.87 -0.23
N GLU A 196 24.98 -4.11 -1.32
CA GLU A 196 24.03 -3.00 -1.37
C GLU A 196 22.60 -3.52 -1.07
N PRO A 197 21.91 -3.01 -0.03
CA PRO A 197 20.63 -3.56 0.40
C PRO A 197 19.60 -3.54 -0.73
N ALA A 198 18.79 -4.60 -0.87
CA ALA A 198 17.82 -4.75 -1.95
C ALA A 198 16.85 -3.55 -2.07
N TRP A 199 16.51 -2.90 -0.95
CA TRP A 199 15.70 -1.69 -0.96
C TRP A 199 16.40 -0.52 -1.65
N LYS A 200 17.72 -0.34 -1.50
CA LYS A 200 18.47 0.78 -2.10
C LYS A 200 18.46 0.69 -3.62
N GLN A 201 18.56 -0.52 -4.16
CA GLN A 201 18.45 -0.78 -5.60
C GLN A 201 17.05 -0.42 -6.13
N LEU A 202 15.99 -0.75 -5.38
CA LEU A 202 14.62 -0.46 -5.76
C LEU A 202 14.31 1.05 -5.79
N TRP A 203 14.87 1.81 -4.84
CA TRP A 203 14.75 3.27 -4.82
C TRP A 203 15.47 3.92 -6.00
N GLN A 204 16.62 3.38 -6.43
CA GLN A 204 17.34 3.88 -7.61
C GLN A 204 16.56 3.61 -8.90
N GLU A 205 15.99 2.41 -9.06
CA GLU A 205 15.20 2.06 -10.25
C GLU A 205 13.92 2.88 -10.37
N ARG A 206 13.27 3.21 -9.24
CA ARG A 206 12.03 4.00 -9.21
C ARG A 206 12.24 5.48 -8.92
N ALA A 207 13.47 5.99 -9.02
CA ALA A 207 13.80 7.37 -8.63
C ALA A 207 12.94 8.43 -9.35
N VAL A 208 12.65 8.24 -10.64
CA VAL A 208 11.79 9.16 -11.42
C VAL A 208 10.34 9.13 -10.92
N GLU A 209 9.80 7.93 -10.68
CA GLU A 209 8.46 7.74 -10.12
C GLU A 209 8.34 8.45 -8.76
N LEU A 210 9.31 8.21 -7.87
CA LEU A 210 9.38 8.81 -6.55
C LEU A 210 9.51 10.33 -6.62
N GLY A 211 10.32 10.85 -7.54
CA GLY A 211 10.45 12.29 -7.78
C GLY A 211 9.11 12.95 -8.17
N ILE A 212 8.33 12.29 -9.04
CA ILE A 212 7.01 12.78 -9.46
C ILE A 212 6.02 12.74 -8.28
N VAL A 213 5.96 11.63 -7.53
CA VAL A 213 5.08 11.52 -6.37
C VAL A 213 5.45 12.56 -5.30
N PHE A 214 6.75 12.71 -5.01
CA PHE A 214 7.23 13.71 -4.06
C PHE A 214 6.85 15.14 -4.47
N ALA A 215 7.06 15.49 -5.75
CA ALA A 215 6.64 16.79 -6.28
C ALA A 215 5.12 17.00 -6.17
N ALA A 216 4.31 15.98 -6.44
CA ALA A 216 2.86 16.03 -6.28
C ALA A 216 2.44 16.22 -4.81
N LEU A 217 3.11 15.55 -3.87
CA LEU A 217 2.87 15.71 -2.43
C LEU A 217 3.26 17.11 -1.94
N LEU A 218 4.38 17.67 -2.40
CA LEU A 218 4.77 19.05 -2.12
C LEU A 218 3.78 20.06 -2.70
N LEU A 219 3.30 19.82 -3.92
CA LEU A 219 2.25 20.63 -4.53
C LEU A 219 0.97 20.60 -3.69
N LEU A 220 0.53 19.41 -3.25
CA LEU A 220 -0.64 19.27 -2.38
C LEU A 220 -0.43 20.00 -1.05
N MET A 221 0.73 19.86 -0.43
CA MET A 221 1.07 20.57 0.80
C MET A 221 0.95 22.09 0.61
N THR A 222 1.47 22.60 -0.51
CA THR A 222 1.38 24.02 -0.88
C THR A 222 -0.08 24.45 -1.08
N ILE A 223 -0.89 23.64 -1.77
CA ILE A 223 -2.32 23.89 -1.97
C ILE A 223 -3.07 24.01 -0.64
N LEU A 224 -2.79 23.12 0.31
CA LEU A 224 -3.44 23.10 1.62
C LEU A 224 -2.99 24.24 2.52
N PHE A 225 -1.70 24.59 2.48
CA PHE A 225 -1.16 25.72 3.22
C PHE A 225 -1.75 27.06 2.72
N PHE A 226 -1.88 27.24 1.41
CA PHE A 226 -2.46 28.43 0.79
C PHE A 226 -3.97 28.31 0.47
N GLN A 227 -4.68 27.41 1.17
CA GLN A 227 -6.08 27.11 0.88
C GLN A 227 -6.99 28.36 0.88
N ASP A 228 -6.84 29.26 1.85
CA ASP A 228 -7.68 30.46 2.01
C ASP A 228 -7.56 31.43 0.82
N TRP A 229 -6.38 31.48 0.21
CA TRP A 229 -6.14 32.29 -0.99
C TRP A 229 -6.70 31.60 -2.23
N LEU A 230 -6.51 30.29 -2.33
CA LEU A 230 -6.89 29.50 -3.50
C LEU A 230 -8.41 29.39 -3.64
N VAL A 231 -9.14 29.13 -2.55
CA VAL A 231 -10.61 28.93 -2.58
C VAL A 231 -11.38 30.20 -2.96
N LYS A 232 -10.77 31.39 -2.83
CA LYS A 232 -11.34 32.65 -3.33
C LYS A 232 -11.40 32.72 -4.85
N ARG A 233 -10.56 31.94 -5.54
CA ARG A 233 -10.54 31.80 -7.00
C ARG A 233 -11.23 30.50 -7.37
N ASP A 234 -12.56 30.53 -7.39
CA ASP A 234 -13.43 29.37 -7.60
C ASP A 234 -13.04 28.52 -8.82
N VAL A 235 -12.90 29.10 -10.02
CA VAL A 235 -12.58 28.39 -11.26
C VAL A 235 -11.19 27.75 -11.19
N LEU A 236 -10.21 28.47 -10.63
CA LEU A 236 -8.84 27.97 -10.48
C LEU A 236 -8.81 26.77 -9.53
N PHE A 237 -9.46 26.89 -8.37
CA PHE A 237 -9.55 25.81 -7.39
C PHE A 237 -10.19 24.56 -7.97
N HIS A 238 -11.34 24.69 -8.66
CA HIS A 238 -12.04 23.55 -9.23
C HIS A 238 -11.23 22.85 -10.32
N ARG A 239 -10.56 23.61 -11.20
CA ARG A 239 -9.67 23.04 -12.23
C ARG A 239 -8.49 22.32 -11.61
N LEU A 240 -7.81 22.94 -10.65
CA LEU A 240 -6.67 22.36 -9.96
C LEU A 240 -7.08 21.09 -9.20
N ARG A 241 -8.22 21.11 -8.51
CA ARG A 241 -8.78 19.96 -7.81
C ARG A 241 -9.07 18.80 -8.75
N VAL A 242 -9.74 19.04 -9.88
CA VAL A 242 -10.02 17.99 -10.86
C VAL A 242 -8.72 17.45 -11.47
N ALA A 243 -7.76 18.31 -11.82
CA ALA A 243 -6.47 17.90 -12.35
C ALA A 243 -5.70 17.01 -11.35
N TYR A 244 -5.68 17.39 -10.07
CA TYR A 244 -5.03 16.60 -9.02
C TYR A 244 -5.72 15.24 -8.84
N LEU A 245 -7.05 15.19 -8.83
CA LEU A 245 -7.78 13.93 -8.71
C LEU A 245 -7.55 13.00 -9.91
N LEU A 246 -7.47 13.53 -11.13
CA LEU A 246 -7.12 12.75 -12.32
C LEU A 246 -5.70 12.19 -12.18
N PHE A 247 -4.74 13.01 -11.74
CA PHE A 247 -3.38 12.55 -11.44
C PHE A 247 -3.38 11.42 -10.39
N THR A 248 -4.12 11.58 -9.30
CA THR A 248 -4.22 10.53 -8.26
C THR A 248 -4.79 9.22 -8.81
N VAL A 249 -5.84 9.26 -9.64
CA VAL A 249 -6.43 8.05 -10.21
C VAL A 249 -5.48 7.37 -11.19
N PHE A 250 -4.93 8.11 -12.16
CA PHE A 250 -4.17 7.52 -13.25
C PHE A 250 -2.71 7.25 -12.90
N PHE A 251 -2.05 8.18 -12.21
CA PHE A 251 -0.65 8.04 -11.86
C PHE A 251 -0.49 7.25 -10.56
N ILE A 252 -1.01 7.74 -9.43
CA ILE A 252 -0.85 7.03 -8.15
C ILE A 252 -1.60 5.69 -8.15
N GLY A 253 -2.83 5.67 -8.68
CA GLY A 253 -3.66 4.47 -8.78
C GLY A 253 -3.19 3.48 -9.85
N PHE A 254 -3.37 3.79 -11.14
CA PHE A 254 -3.15 2.80 -12.22
C PHE A 254 -1.68 2.56 -12.58
N TYR A 255 -0.82 3.58 -12.49
CA TYR A 255 0.59 3.47 -12.85
C TYR A 255 1.44 2.95 -11.69
N CYS A 256 1.41 3.62 -10.53
CA CYS A 256 2.18 3.23 -9.36
C CYS A 256 1.58 2.03 -8.60
N ALA A 257 0.26 1.81 -8.72
CA ALA A 257 -0.50 0.88 -7.86
C ALA A 257 -0.32 1.17 -6.35
N ALA A 258 0.05 2.40 -6.01
CA ALA A 258 0.42 2.79 -4.65
C ALA A 258 -0.82 3.26 -3.90
N GLN A 259 -1.34 2.39 -3.03
CA GLN A 259 -2.48 2.70 -2.18
C GLN A 259 -2.27 2.21 -0.77
N LEU A 260 -2.67 3.02 0.20
CA LEU A 260 -2.77 2.55 1.57
C LEU A 260 -3.98 1.62 1.65
N SER A 261 -3.80 0.49 2.31
CA SER A 261 -4.82 -0.54 2.55
C SER A 261 -4.92 -0.84 4.05
N VAL A 262 -5.98 -1.51 4.48
CA VAL A 262 -6.10 -2.00 5.85
C VAL A 262 -4.99 -2.99 6.19
N ILE A 263 -4.45 -3.72 5.21
CA ILE A 263 -3.34 -4.65 5.40
C ILE A 263 -2.10 -3.90 5.90
N ASN A 264 -1.83 -2.70 5.37
CA ASN A 264 -0.68 -1.89 5.82
C ASN A 264 -0.86 -1.44 7.27
N LEU A 265 -2.10 -1.13 7.67
CA LEU A 265 -2.44 -0.81 9.05
C LEU A 265 -2.22 -2.03 9.96
N LEU A 266 -2.73 -3.21 9.56
CA LEU A 266 -2.56 -4.46 10.31
C LEU A 266 -1.10 -4.89 10.41
N ALA A 267 -0.33 -4.76 9.33
CA ALA A 267 1.10 -5.06 9.31
C ALA A 267 1.88 -4.17 10.28
N PHE A 268 1.54 -2.88 10.35
CA PHE A 268 2.13 -1.97 11.34
C PHE A 268 1.78 -2.38 12.78
N PHE A 269 0.52 -2.72 13.06
CA PHE A 269 0.10 -3.21 14.38
C PHE A 269 0.80 -4.52 14.78
N HIS A 270 0.94 -5.47 13.86
CA HIS A 270 1.62 -6.73 14.11
C HIS A 270 3.14 -6.52 14.29
N SER A 271 3.75 -5.61 13.53
CA SER A 271 5.18 -5.30 13.67
C SER A 271 5.51 -4.69 15.03
N LEU A 272 4.60 -3.92 15.63
CA LEU A 272 4.74 -3.42 17.01
C LEU A 272 4.75 -4.55 18.07
N THR A 273 4.11 -5.69 17.81
CA THR A 273 4.04 -6.81 18.76
C THR A 273 5.11 -7.87 18.53
N SER A 274 5.62 -8.02 17.30
CA SER A 274 6.53 -9.11 16.89
C SER A 274 7.98 -8.68 16.61
N GLY A 275 8.29 -7.39 16.80
CA GLY A 275 9.62 -6.81 16.55
C GLY A 275 9.63 -6.00 15.26
N PHE A 276 10.11 -4.76 15.35
CA PHE A 276 10.03 -3.79 14.27
C PHE A 276 11.26 -3.86 13.36
N SER A 277 11.08 -4.28 12.10
CA SER A 277 12.13 -4.27 11.06
C SER A 277 11.81 -3.20 10.01
N TRP A 278 12.66 -2.18 9.94
CA TRP A 278 12.54 -1.08 8.96
C TRP A 278 12.62 -1.56 7.52
N ASP A 279 13.31 -2.67 7.26
CA ASP A 279 13.50 -3.22 5.93
C ASP A 279 12.17 -3.56 5.26
N THR A 280 11.19 -4.10 5.99
CA THR A 280 9.88 -4.49 5.43
C THR A 280 9.07 -3.28 4.95
N LEU A 281 9.17 -2.15 5.66
CA LEU A 281 8.47 -0.90 5.28
C LEU A 281 9.13 -0.20 4.10
N MET A 282 10.45 -0.34 3.94
CA MET A 282 11.23 0.35 2.90
C MET A 282 11.23 -0.37 1.54
N ILE A 283 10.68 -1.59 1.48
CA ILE A 283 10.50 -2.38 0.26
C ILE A 283 9.49 -1.75 -0.72
N GLU A 284 8.55 -0.92 -0.26
CA GLU A 284 7.61 -0.22 -1.16
C GLU A 284 7.78 1.31 -1.04
N PRO A 285 8.72 1.91 -1.80
CA PRO A 285 9.16 3.28 -1.57
C PRO A 285 8.05 4.31 -1.75
N THR A 286 7.14 4.09 -2.71
CA THR A 286 6.01 4.97 -2.96
C THR A 286 5.00 4.92 -1.81
N VAL A 287 4.68 3.73 -1.29
CA VAL A 287 3.78 3.56 -0.14
C VAL A 287 4.40 4.11 1.13
N PHE A 288 5.71 3.93 1.34
CA PHE A 288 6.44 4.54 2.44
C PHE A 288 6.35 6.08 2.41
N LEU A 289 6.58 6.68 1.24
CA LEU A 289 6.47 8.13 1.06
C LEU A 289 5.04 8.63 1.32
N LEU A 290 4.03 7.92 0.83
CA LEU A 290 2.63 8.24 1.09
C LEU A 290 2.28 8.12 2.58
N TRP A 291 2.73 7.07 3.27
CA TRP A 291 2.54 6.92 4.71
C TRP A 291 3.18 8.06 5.50
N GLY A 292 4.40 8.44 5.16
CA GLY A 292 5.10 9.57 5.78
C GLY A 292 4.32 10.87 5.61
N PHE A 293 3.83 11.16 4.40
CA PHE A 293 2.98 12.32 4.15
C PHE A 293 1.65 12.22 4.91
N VAL A 294 1.00 11.06 4.92
CA VAL A 294 -0.29 10.86 5.61
C VAL A 294 -0.14 11.08 7.10
N ALA A 295 0.92 10.58 7.73
CA ALA A 295 1.22 10.82 9.14
C ALA A 295 1.33 12.32 9.46
N VAL A 296 2.09 13.07 8.65
CA VAL A 296 2.21 14.54 8.79
C VAL A 296 0.85 15.22 8.56
N SER A 297 0.11 14.81 7.53
CA SER A 297 -1.18 15.42 7.19
C SER A 297 -2.26 15.18 8.26
N ILE A 298 -2.25 14.01 8.92
CA ILE A 298 -3.18 13.69 10.01
C ILE A 298 -2.94 14.60 11.21
N LEU A 299 -1.68 14.87 11.54
CA LEU A 299 -1.32 15.75 12.65
C LEU A 299 -1.78 17.20 12.39
N LEU A 300 -1.64 17.69 11.16
CA LEU A 300 -1.88 19.09 10.81
C LEU A 300 -3.31 19.39 10.35
N TRP A 301 -3.93 18.51 9.56
CA TRP A 301 -5.26 18.70 8.94
C TRP A 301 -6.25 17.56 9.23
N GLY A 302 -5.78 16.45 9.78
CA GLY A 302 -6.57 15.22 9.97
C GLY A 302 -6.56 14.28 8.75
N ARG A 303 -7.26 13.14 8.85
CA ARG A 303 -7.31 12.13 7.77
C ARG A 303 -7.86 12.62 6.44
N GLY A 304 -8.57 13.75 6.46
CA GLY A 304 -9.38 14.20 5.34
C GLY A 304 -8.55 14.45 4.08
N VAL A 305 -7.28 14.83 4.23
CA VAL A 305 -6.35 15.05 3.12
C VAL A 305 -6.16 13.77 2.30
N TYR A 306 -5.94 12.63 2.96
CA TYR A 306 -5.75 11.35 2.26
C TYR A 306 -7.01 10.92 1.49
N CYS A 307 -8.16 10.78 2.18
CA CYS A 307 -9.41 10.33 1.57
C CYS A 307 -9.99 11.33 0.54
N GLY A 308 -9.60 12.61 0.67
CA GLY A 308 -10.03 13.71 -0.18
C GLY A 308 -9.22 13.85 -1.48
N TRP A 309 -7.90 13.69 -1.41
CA TRP A 309 -6.96 14.07 -2.47
C TRP A 309 -6.04 12.94 -2.93
N LEU A 310 -5.57 12.08 -2.02
CA LEU A 310 -4.52 11.09 -2.32
C LEU A 310 -5.02 9.67 -2.55
N CYS A 311 -6.18 9.29 -2.00
CA CYS A 311 -6.75 7.97 -2.20
C CYS A 311 -7.26 7.84 -3.65
N PRO A 312 -6.70 6.93 -4.49
CA PRO A 312 -7.11 6.79 -5.88
C PRO A 312 -8.58 6.36 -6.02
N PHE A 313 -9.03 5.44 -5.18
CA PHE A 313 -10.42 4.99 -5.18
C PHE A 313 -11.39 6.11 -4.77
N GLY A 314 -11.03 6.87 -3.72
CA GLY A 314 -11.81 8.01 -3.29
C GLY A 314 -11.85 9.12 -4.34
N ALA A 315 -10.75 9.33 -5.08
CA ALA A 315 -10.68 10.29 -6.18
C ALA A 315 -11.55 9.85 -7.38
N ALA A 316 -11.51 8.57 -7.73
CA ALA A 316 -12.38 8.01 -8.77
C ALA A 316 -13.87 8.22 -8.44
N GLN A 317 -14.28 7.94 -7.19
CA GLN A 317 -15.66 8.18 -6.75
C GLN A 317 -16.06 9.66 -6.82
N ASP A 318 -15.15 10.59 -6.48
CA ASP A 318 -15.41 12.04 -6.58
C ASP A 318 -15.59 12.49 -8.03
N LEU A 319 -14.75 11.98 -8.94
CA LEU A 319 -14.81 12.27 -10.37
C LEU A 319 -16.07 11.70 -11.02
N ILE A 320 -16.44 10.46 -10.69
CA ILE A 320 -17.69 9.83 -11.17
C ILE A 320 -18.90 10.65 -10.72
N SER A 321 -18.92 11.09 -9.45
CA SER A 321 -20.01 11.92 -8.94
C SER A 321 -20.12 13.26 -9.66
N LYS A 322 -18.98 13.92 -9.92
CA LYS A 322 -18.93 15.17 -10.67
C LYS A 322 -19.39 14.99 -12.11
N LEU A 323 -19.03 13.88 -12.74
CA LEU A 323 -19.47 13.53 -14.08
C LEU A 323 -20.99 13.24 -14.11
N ALA A 324 -21.50 12.48 -13.15
CA ALA A 324 -22.92 12.16 -13.02
C ALA A 324 -23.77 13.44 -12.85
N ASN A 325 -23.36 14.35 -11.96
CA ASN A 325 -24.02 15.64 -11.78
C ASN A 325 -24.02 16.48 -13.06
N ARG A 326 -22.94 16.43 -13.87
CA ARG A 326 -22.89 17.13 -15.17
C ARG A 326 -23.79 16.50 -16.23
N LEU A 327 -24.03 15.19 -16.14
CA LEU A 327 -24.95 14.45 -17.01
C LEU A 327 -26.42 14.58 -16.57
N GLY A 328 -26.72 15.34 -15.51
CA GLY A 328 -28.07 15.61 -15.04
C GLY A 328 -28.59 14.63 -13.98
N PHE A 329 -27.75 13.73 -13.46
CA PHE A 329 -28.13 12.89 -12.33
C PHE A 329 -27.93 13.67 -11.03
N GLU A 330 -29.02 14.13 -10.40
CA GLU A 330 -28.95 14.72 -9.07
C GLU A 330 -28.66 13.63 -8.03
N GLY A 331 -27.52 13.74 -7.35
CA GLY A 331 -27.14 12.78 -6.32
C GLY A 331 -28.15 12.68 -5.16
N TYR A 332 -28.52 11.46 -4.80
CA TYR A 332 -29.42 11.15 -3.71
C TYR A 332 -28.72 11.24 -2.35
N ARG A 333 -29.33 11.99 -1.42
CA ARG A 333 -28.86 12.12 -0.04
C ARG A 333 -29.77 11.38 0.94
N LEU A 334 -29.12 10.59 1.78
CA LEU A 334 -29.79 9.89 2.86
C LEU A 334 -30.18 10.87 3.98
N PRO A 335 -31.31 10.64 4.68
CA PRO A 335 -31.65 11.38 5.88
C PRO A 335 -30.52 11.34 6.92
N GLN A 336 -30.29 12.45 7.63
CA GLN A 336 -29.15 12.60 8.56
C GLN A 336 -29.05 11.47 9.59
N MET A 337 -30.18 11.01 10.14
CA MET A 337 -30.21 9.92 11.13
C MET A 337 -29.72 8.59 10.55
N VAL A 338 -30.08 8.29 9.30
CA VAL A 338 -29.64 7.08 8.58
C VAL A 338 -28.15 7.23 8.27
N HIS A 339 -27.76 8.40 7.74
CA HIS A 339 -26.38 8.71 7.40
C HIS A 339 -25.41 8.52 8.59
N GLU A 340 -25.74 9.09 9.77
CA GLU A 340 -24.91 8.98 10.98
C GLU A 340 -24.79 7.54 11.49
N ARG A 341 -25.85 6.74 11.38
CA ARG A 341 -25.82 5.32 11.76
C ARG A 341 -25.01 4.46 10.80
N LEU A 342 -25.12 4.73 9.50
CA LEU A 342 -24.37 3.97 8.48
C LEU A 342 -22.85 4.17 8.59
N TRP A 343 -22.38 5.28 9.17
CA TRP A 343 -20.96 5.43 9.47
C TRP A 343 -20.41 4.37 10.42
N ALA A 344 -21.24 3.80 11.31
CA ALA A 344 -20.81 2.76 12.23
C ALA A 344 -20.32 1.49 11.50
N ILE A 345 -20.83 1.22 10.29
CA ILE A 345 -20.53 0.02 9.50
C ILE A 345 -19.02 -0.12 9.26
N LYS A 346 -18.34 0.93 8.79
CA LYS A 346 -16.88 0.88 8.56
C LYS A 346 -16.08 0.60 9.83
N TYR A 347 -16.56 1.04 11.00
CA TYR A 347 -15.90 0.76 12.28
C TYR A 347 -16.11 -0.70 12.71
N PHE A 348 -17.31 -1.26 12.50
CA PHE A 348 -17.55 -2.69 12.74
C PHE A 348 -16.70 -3.57 11.82
N ILE A 349 -16.57 -3.22 10.54
CA ILE A 349 -15.70 -3.92 9.59
C ILE A 349 -14.25 -3.88 10.08
N LEU A 350 -13.75 -2.70 10.49
CA LEU A 350 -12.40 -2.57 11.04
C LEU A 350 -12.18 -3.44 12.28
N ILE A 351 -13.10 -3.41 13.25
CA ILE A 351 -13.01 -4.23 14.47
C ILE A 351 -13.00 -5.72 14.14
N ALA A 352 -13.85 -6.17 13.21
CA ALA A 352 -13.87 -7.55 12.76
C ALA A 352 -12.55 -7.96 12.10
N LEU A 353 -11.99 -7.12 11.23
CA LEU A 353 -10.71 -7.37 10.56
C LEU A 353 -9.55 -7.47 11.56
N VAL A 354 -9.47 -6.53 12.51
CA VAL A 354 -8.45 -6.56 13.57
C VAL A 354 -8.63 -7.81 14.44
N GLY A 355 -9.85 -8.11 14.87
CA GLY A 355 -10.14 -9.29 15.70
C GLY A 355 -9.74 -10.61 15.03
N LEU A 356 -10.05 -10.78 13.75
CA LEU A 356 -9.67 -11.98 12.99
C LEU A 356 -8.17 -12.03 12.68
N SER A 357 -7.51 -10.88 12.52
CA SER A 357 -6.07 -10.84 12.29
C SER A 357 -5.23 -11.38 13.46
N LEU A 358 -5.78 -11.35 14.68
CA LEU A 358 -5.16 -11.92 15.87
C LEU A 358 -5.23 -13.45 15.90
N ASP A 359 -6.19 -14.04 15.20
CA ASP A 359 -6.39 -15.50 15.12
C ASP A 359 -5.65 -16.11 13.92
N SER A 360 -5.80 -15.52 12.73
CA SER A 360 -5.10 -15.95 11.52
C SER A 360 -4.94 -14.82 10.51
N MET A 361 -3.69 -14.51 10.14
CA MET A 361 -3.40 -13.54 9.09
C MET A 361 -4.01 -13.92 7.74
N VAL A 362 -4.15 -15.21 7.44
CA VAL A 362 -4.73 -15.70 6.18
C VAL A 362 -6.22 -15.36 6.09
N ASN A 363 -6.96 -15.56 7.18
CA ASN A 363 -8.39 -15.21 7.23
C ASN A 363 -8.61 -13.70 7.17
N ALA A 364 -7.75 -12.92 7.86
CA ALA A 364 -7.79 -11.47 7.76
C ALA A 364 -7.49 -10.97 6.34
N ALA A 365 -6.55 -11.59 5.63
CA ALA A 365 -6.23 -11.24 4.25
C ALA A 365 -7.39 -11.53 3.28
N LYS A 366 -8.12 -12.64 3.47
CA LYS A 366 -9.34 -12.94 2.71
C LYS A 366 -10.46 -11.93 2.99
N LEU A 367 -10.69 -11.56 4.25
CA LEU A 367 -11.73 -10.59 4.58
C LEU A 367 -11.34 -9.15 4.21
N ALA A 368 -10.05 -8.84 4.12
CA ALA A 368 -9.53 -7.58 3.60
C ALA A 368 -9.86 -7.35 2.12
N GLU A 369 -10.37 -8.35 1.40
CA GLU A 369 -10.95 -8.20 0.06
C GLU A 369 -12.21 -7.34 0.02
N VAL A 370 -12.77 -6.98 1.18
CA VAL A 370 -13.75 -5.89 1.30
C VAL A 370 -13.22 -4.58 0.67
N GLU A 371 -11.90 -4.42 0.59
CA GLU A 371 -11.28 -3.29 -0.09
C GLU A 371 -11.22 -3.52 -1.62
N PRO A 372 -11.97 -2.75 -2.44
CA PRO A 372 -12.00 -2.92 -3.90
C PRO A 372 -10.72 -2.42 -4.59
N PHE A 373 -9.83 -1.83 -3.81
CA PHE A 373 -8.50 -1.30 -4.13
C PHE A 373 -7.67 -2.18 -5.03
N LYS A 374 -7.58 -3.46 -4.66
CA LYS A 374 -6.79 -4.46 -5.35
C LYS A 374 -7.40 -4.86 -6.69
N THR A 375 -8.70 -5.12 -6.71
CA THR A 375 -9.43 -5.40 -7.95
C THR A 375 -9.36 -4.21 -8.92
N THR A 376 -9.46 -2.99 -8.40
CA THR A 376 -9.55 -1.77 -9.24
C THR A 376 -8.20 -1.34 -9.81
N PHE A 377 -7.16 -1.24 -8.97
CA PHE A 377 -5.89 -0.61 -9.36
C PHE A 377 -4.75 -1.61 -9.56
N ILE A 378 -4.61 -2.59 -8.67
CA ILE A 378 -3.53 -3.59 -8.76
C ILE A 378 -3.78 -4.56 -9.92
N LEU A 379 -4.99 -5.13 -9.97
CA LEU A 379 -5.38 -6.13 -10.96
C LEU A 379 -6.13 -5.54 -12.15
N ARG A 380 -6.42 -4.23 -12.16
CA ARG A 380 -7.02 -3.51 -13.29
C ARG A 380 -8.28 -4.21 -13.84
N PHE A 381 -9.14 -4.68 -12.94
CA PHE A 381 -10.37 -5.44 -13.22
C PHE A 381 -10.19 -6.82 -13.86
N MET A 382 -8.96 -7.35 -13.92
CA MET A 382 -8.66 -8.72 -14.34
C MET A 382 -8.73 -9.67 -13.14
N ARG A 383 -9.94 -9.93 -12.64
CA ARG A 383 -10.20 -10.84 -11.50
C ARG A 383 -11.51 -11.60 -11.72
N GLU A 384 -11.81 -12.57 -10.86
CA GLU A 384 -13.08 -13.28 -10.86
C GLU A 384 -14.28 -12.31 -10.91
N PRO A 385 -15.34 -12.64 -11.67
CA PRO A 385 -16.43 -11.71 -11.96
C PRO A 385 -17.13 -11.13 -10.74
N VAL A 386 -17.19 -11.87 -9.63
CA VAL A 386 -17.83 -11.43 -8.39
C VAL A 386 -17.13 -10.21 -7.81
N TYR A 387 -15.79 -10.22 -7.74
CA TYR A 387 -15.02 -9.08 -7.22
C TYR A 387 -15.06 -7.87 -8.15
N VAL A 388 -15.05 -8.12 -9.47
CA VAL A 388 -15.18 -7.06 -10.48
C VAL A 388 -16.54 -6.40 -10.38
N ALA A 389 -17.62 -7.20 -10.32
CA ALA A 389 -18.98 -6.71 -10.15
C ALA A 389 -19.13 -5.89 -8.86
N TYR A 390 -18.54 -6.35 -7.76
CA TYR A 390 -18.52 -5.61 -6.50
C TYR A 390 -17.83 -4.24 -6.63
N ALA A 391 -16.61 -4.20 -7.18
CA ALA A 391 -15.86 -2.95 -7.35
C ALA A 391 -16.60 -1.97 -8.28
N VAL A 392 -17.13 -2.47 -9.41
CA VAL A 392 -17.91 -1.67 -10.36
C VAL A 392 -19.21 -1.17 -9.72
N ALA A 393 -19.90 -2.00 -8.94
CA ALA A 393 -21.12 -1.58 -8.23
C ALA A 393 -20.83 -0.44 -7.23
N LEU A 394 -19.72 -0.52 -6.47
CA LEU A 394 -19.32 0.56 -5.55
C LEU A 394 -18.96 1.87 -6.26
N LEU A 395 -18.35 1.78 -7.44
CA LEU A 395 -18.07 2.94 -8.28
C LEU A 395 -19.37 3.49 -8.91
N ALA A 396 -20.27 2.63 -9.39
CA ALA A 396 -21.55 3.04 -9.96
C ALA A 396 -22.46 3.72 -8.93
N VAL A 397 -22.58 3.16 -7.71
CA VAL A 397 -23.33 3.78 -6.61
C VAL A 397 -22.78 5.15 -6.26
N SER A 398 -21.48 5.40 -6.48
CA SER A 398 -20.90 6.71 -6.21
C SER A 398 -21.47 7.82 -7.11
N ALA A 399 -22.00 7.49 -8.29
CA ALA A 399 -22.71 8.45 -9.14
C ALA A 399 -23.97 9.01 -8.44
N LEU A 400 -24.65 8.18 -7.64
CA LEU A 400 -25.85 8.57 -6.89
C LEU A 400 -25.50 9.12 -5.50
N ASN A 401 -24.51 8.54 -4.83
CA ASN A 401 -24.06 8.99 -3.51
C ASN A 401 -22.54 9.14 -3.49
N SER A 402 -22.07 10.38 -3.65
CA SER A 402 -20.64 10.67 -3.80
C SER A 402 -19.80 10.03 -2.70
N LYS A 403 -18.73 9.30 -3.06
CA LYS A 403 -17.82 8.61 -2.12
C LYS A 403 -18.54 7.64 -1.15
N PHE A 404 -19.56 6.91 -1.60
CA PHE A 404 -20.32 5.93 -0.81
C PHE A 404 -19.43 4.95 -0.01
N TYR A 405 -18.48 4.30 -0.70
CA TYR A 405 -17.55 3.35 -0.07
C TYR A 405 -16.72 4.01 1.04
N CYS A 406 -16.13 5.18 0.77
CA CYS A 406 -15.31 5.90 1.76
C CYS A 406 -16.12 6.35 2.98
N LYS A 407 -17.43 6.60 2.84
CA LYS A 407 -18.30 6.98 3.96
C LYS A 407 -18.68 5.79 4.86
N TYR A 408 -19.01 4.67 4.26
CA TYR A 408 -19.75 3.61 4.96
C TYR A 408 -19.02 2.29 5.11
N ILE A 409 -18.09 1.95 4.22
CA ILE A 409 -17.50 0.61 4.15
C ILE A 409 -16.00 0.63 4.44
N CYS A 410 -15.27 1.66 3.99
CA CYS A 410 -13.81 1.71 4.01
C CYS A 410 -13.19 1.53 5.41
N PRO A 411 -12.57 0.36 5.71
CA PRO A 411 -12.00 0.08 7.03
C PRO A 411 -10.73 0.90 7.29
N LEU A 412 -9.89 1.10 6.27
CA LEU A 412 -8.75 2.02 6.37
C LEU A 412 -9.20 3.43 6.77
N GLY A 413 -10.28 3.93 6.17
CA GLY A 413 -10.85 5.23 6.50
C GLY A 413 -11.26 5.32 7.96
N ALA A 414 -11.85 4.26 8.51
CA ALA A 414 -12.17 4.15 9.93
C ALA A 414 -10.91 4.16 10.81
N GLY A 415 -9.84 3.45 10.41
CA GLY A 415 -8.56 3.44 11.13
C GLY A 415 -7.95 4.85 11.21
N LEU A 416 -7.90 5.57 10.09
CA LEU A 416 -7.40 6.95 10.07
C LEU A 416 -8.32 7.94 10.81
N SER A 417 -9.63 7.67 10.87
CA SER A 417 -10.59 8.50 11.63
C SER A 417 -10.29 8.48 13.13
N ILE A 418 -9.88 7.34 13.67
CA ILE A 418 -9.57 7.19 15.10
C ILE A 418 -8.36 8.07 15.47
N ILE A 419 -7.34 8.12 14.62
CA ILE A 419 -6.11 8.90 14.85
C ILE A 419 -6.36 10.40 14.68
N THR A 420 -7.31 10.79 13.83
CA THR A 420 -7.61 12.21 13.52
C THR A 420 -8.05 13.03 14.75
N ARG A 421 -8.49 12.38 15.83
CA ARG A 421 -8.81 13.04 17.10
C ARG A 421 -7.61 13.78 17.72
N PHE A 422 -6.38 13.44 17.35
CA PHE A 422 -5.15 14.06 17.84
C PHE A 422 -4.63 15.21 16.97
N ARG A 423 -5.44 15.75 16.03
CA ARG A 423 -4.99 16.89 15.21
C ARG A 423 -4.73 18.13 16.07
N ILE A 424 -3.80 18.97 15.61
CA ILE A 424 -3.38 20.17 16.33
C ILE A 424 -4.16 21.42 15.89
N PHE A 425 -4.57 21.51 14.61
CA PHE A 425 -5.07 22.76 14.03
C PHE A 425 -6.43 22.63 13.33
N ASP A 426 -7.29 23.63 13.56
CA ASP A 426 -8.61 23.77 12.95
C ASP A 426 -8.60 24.86 11.86
N TRP A 427 -8.23 24.47 10.65
CA TRP A 427 -8.05 25.40 9.53
C TRP A 427 -9.35 25.82 8.83
N LEU A 428 -10.45 25.07 9.00
CA LEU A 428 -11.71 25.30 8.28
C LEU A 428 -12.52 26.43 8.93
N ARG A 429 -12.67 27.55 8.23
CA ARG A 429 -13.39 28.72 8.75
C ARG A 429 -14.90 28.53 8.73
N ARG A 430 -15.57 29.07 9.75
CA ARG A 430 -17.03 29.16 9.87
C ARG A 430 -17.42 30.57 10.34
N ARG A 431 -18.66 30.98 10.05
CA ARG A 431 -19.24 32.22 10.57
C ARG A 431 -20.21 31.88 11.68
N THR A 432 -20.56 32.87 12.49
CA THR A 432 -21.54 32.71 13.57
C THR A 432 -22.95 32.40 13.04
N GLU A 433 -23.29 32.86 11.83
CA GLU A 433 -24.59 32.59 11.21
C GLU A 433 -24.68 31.20 10.56
N CYS A 434 -23.58 30.44 10.52
CA CYS A 434 -23.55 29.10 9.96
C CYS A 434 -24.23 28.09 10.89
N GLY A 435 -25.17 27.30 10.35
CA GLY A 435 -26.08 26.43 11.11
C GLY A 435 -27.43 27.10 11.28
N THR A 436 -27.49 28.20 12.03
CA THR A 436 -28.73 28.94 12.25
C THR A 436 -28.52 30.44 11.96
N PRO A 437 -29.20 31.02 10.94
CA PRO A 437 -30.17 30.43 10.00
C PRO A 437 -29.55 29.78 8.74
N CYS A 438 -28.24 29.85 8.52
CA CYS A 438 -27.63 29.45 7.23
C CYS A 438 -27.25 27.96 7.16
N GLN A 439 -27.84 27.22 6.21
CA GLN A 439 -27.57 25.79 5.98
C GLN A 439 -26.75 25.48 4.70
N ALA A 440 -26.27 26.50 3.99
CA ALA A 440 -25.70 26.35 2.64
C ALA A 440 -24.54 25.34 2.57
N CYS A 441 -23.56 25.42 3.49
CA CYS A 441 -22.42 24.49 3.49
C CYS A 441 -22.85 23.04 3.83
N SER A 442 -23.85 22.84 4.70
CA SER A 442 -24.37 21.50 5.00
C SER A 442 -25.01 20.89 3.75
N HIS A 443 -25.80 21.69 3.04
CA HIS A 443 -26.38 21.30 1.75
C HIS A 443 -25.39 21.17 0.59
N GLN A 444 -24.14 21.59 0.71
CA GLN A 444 -23.14 21.39 -0.36
C GLN A 444 -22.11 20.32 0.00
N CYS A 445 -22.03 19.91 1.26
CA CYS A 445 -21.11 18.89 1.72
C CYS A 445 -21.49 17.53 1.12
N GLN A 446 -20.76 17.07 0.10
CA GLN A 446 -21.02 15.79 -0.57
C GLN A 446 -20.90 14.57 0.36
N ILE A 447 -20.07 14.68 1.40
CA ILE A 447 -19.88 13.65 2.43
C ILE A 447 -20.84 13.80 3.60
N ALA A 448 -21.58 14.92 3.69
CA ALA A 448 -22.48 15.24 4.81
C ALA A 448 -21.79 15.21 6.19
N ALA A 449 -20.50 15.59 6.22
CA ALA A 449 -19.74 15.78 7.46
C ALA A 449 -20.11 17.06 8.24
N ILE A 450 -21.00 17.91 7.69
CA ILE A 450 -21.45 19.15 8.35
C ILE A 450 -22.88 18.95 8.82
N ARG A 451 -23.07 18.96 10.15
CA ARG A 451 -24.40 18.85 10.76
C ARG A 451 -25.28 20.05 10.37
N PRO A 452 -26.61 19.92 10.41
CA PRO A 452 -27.51 21.06 10.29
C PRO A 452 -27.25 22.14 11.35
N THR A 453 -26.69 21.79 12.51
CA THR A 453 -26.29 22.79 13.52
C THR A 453 -25.11 23.67 13.08
N GLY A 454 -24.46 23.34 11.96
CA GLY A 454 -23.35 24.10 11.39
C GLY A 454 -21.97 23.59 11.81
N GLU A 455 -21.89 22.62 12.72
CA GLU A 455 -20.65 22.00 13.18
C GLU A 455 -20.07 21.04 12.14
N ILE A 456 -18.74 21.03 12.01
CA ILE A 456 -18.02 20.08 11.15
C ILE A 456 -17.61 18.88 12.00
N ILE A 457 -17.95 17.68 11.56
CA ILE A 457 -17.48 16.43 12.16
C ILE A 457 -16.15 16.08 11.51
N ASP A 458 -15.06 16.42 12.19
CA ASP A 458 -13.71 16.32 11.63
C ASP A 458 -13.27 14.90 11.32
N ASN A 459 -13.66 13.94 12.16
CA ASN A 459 -13.41 12.52 11.92
C ASN A 459 -14.08 12.00 10.65
N GLU A 460 -15.07 12.73 10.11
CA GLU A 460 -15.80 12.39 8.89
C GLU A 460 -15.48 13.31 7.70
N CYS A 461 -14.83 14.45 7.92
CA CYS A 461 -14.48 15.41 6.89
C CYS A 461 -13.38 14.87 5.95
N HIS A 462 -13.60 14.91 4.63
CA HIS A 462 -12.57 14.55 3.63
C HIS A 462 -11.81 15.77 3.08
N TYR A 463 -11.78 16.88 3.82
CA TYR A 463 -10.99 18.06 3.49
C TYR A 463 -11.09 18.52 2.01
N CYS A 464 -12.31 18.48 1.46
CA CYS A 464 -12.54 18.79 0.05
C CYS A 464 -12.53 20.29 -0.28
N LEU A 465 -12.57 21.15 0.75
CA LEU A 465 -12.59 22.61 0.68
C LEU A 465 -13.79 23.25 -0.05
N GLU A 466 -14.75 22.46 -0.51
CA GLU A 466 -15.96 22.97 -1.18
C GLU A 466 -16.73 23.96 -0.29
N CYS A 467 -16.85 23.64 1.00
CA CYS A 467 -17.50 24.54 1.97
C CYS A 467 -16.74 25.85 2.17
N GLN A 468 -15.42 25.87 1.96
CA GLN A 468 -14.58 27.07 2.07
C GLN A 468 -14.68 27.93 0.81
N VAL A 469 -14.82 27.34 -0.38
CA VAL A 469 -15.14 28.08 -1.61
C VAL A 469 -16.44 28.85 -1.42
N THR A 470 -17.47 28.17 -0.93
CA THR A 470 -18.77 28.79 -0.64
C THR A 470 -18.68 29.85 0.45
N TYR A 471 -17.87 29.63 1.49
CA TYR A 471 -17.69 30.58 2.61
C TYR A 471 -17.16 31.96 2.15
N TRP A 472 -16.28 31.96 1.15
CA TRP A 472 -15.66 33.18 0.62
C TRP A 472 -16.41 33.79 -0.58
N ASN A 473 -17.33 33.04 -1.19
CA ASN A 473 -18.10 33.49 -2.35
C ASN A 473 -19.25 34.42 -1.93
N ASP A 474 -19.21 35.67 -2.37
CA ASP A 474 -20.21 36.71 -2.05
C ASP A 474 -21.54 36.54 -2.80
N GLN A 475 -21.62 35.61 -3.76
CA GLN A 475 -22.82 35.24 -4.50
C GLN A 475 -23.50 33.98 -3.97
N GLN A 476 -22.75 33.09 -3.30
CA GLN A 476 -23.28 31.82 -2.81
C GLN A 476 -23.48 31.80 -1.28
N CYS A 477 -22.66 32.52 -0.52
CA CYS A 477 -22.77 32.58 0.94
C CYS A 477 -23.93 33.51 1.35
N PRO A 478 -25.05 33.02 1.94
CA PRO A 478 -26.19 33.88 2.24
C PRO A 478 -25.85 35.12 3.10
N PRO A 479 -25.03 35.01 4.18
CA PRO A 479 -24.60 36.20 4.94
C PRO A 479 -23.82 37.23 4.12
N LEU A 480 -23.05 36.82 3.11
CA LEU A 480 -22.32 37.74 2.24
C LEU A 480 -23.23 38.31 1.14
N VAL A 481 -24.13 37.50 0.59
CA VAL A 481 -25.14 37.95 -0.38
C VAL A 481 -25.99 39.06 0.24
N ASP A 482 -26.43 38.89 1.49
CA ASP A 482 -27.21 39.91 2.20
C ASP A 482 -26.41 41.20 2.43
N LYS A 483 -25.13 41.09 2.80
CA LYS A 483 -24.23 42.24 2.95
C LYS A 483 -24.00 42.95 1.61
N ARG A 484 -23.81 42.20 0.52
CA ARG A 484 -23.62 42.72 -0.82
C ARG A 484 -24.87 43.46 -1.32
N LYS A 485 -26.06 42.83 -1.22
CA LYS A 485 -27.34 43.45 -1.59
C LYS A 485 -27.58 44.75 -0.81
N LYS A 486 -27.29 44.77 0.50
CA LYS A 486 -27.39 46.00 1.31
C LYS A 486 -26.42 47.09 0.85
N ARG A 487 -25.18 46.74 0.48
CA ARG A 487 -24.18 47.68 -0.06
C ARG A 487 -24.63 48.24 -1.43
N GLU A 488 -25.08 47.38 -2.33
CA GLU A 488 -25.60 47.77 -3.65
C GLU A 488 -26.82 48.69 -3.53
N ALA A 489 -27.75 48.40 -2.61
CA ALA A 489 -28.91 49.26 -2.35
C ALA A 489 -28.51 50.64 -1.82
N ARG A 490 -27.52 50.71 -0.91
CA ARG A 490 -26.98 51.99 -0.41
C ARG A 490 -26.30 52.78 -1.52
N GLN A 491 -25.52 52.13 -2.38
CA GLN A 491 -24.87 52.78 -3.53
C GLN A 491 -25.90 53.34 -4.51
N LYS A 492 -26.93 52.56 -4.88
CA LYS A 492 -28.02 53.04 -5.73
C LYS A 492 -28.73 54.26 -5.15
N LYS A 493 -28.99 54.27 -3.85
CA LYS A 493 -29.60 55.42 -3.17
C LYS A 493 -28.69 56.66 -3.22
N ALA A 494 -27.39 56.49 -3.00
CA ALA A 494 -26.43 57.60 -3.08
C ALA A 494 -26.29 58.15 -4.50
N SER A 495 -26.22 57.29 -5.52
CA SER A 495 -26.14 57.71 -6.93
C SER A 495 -27.43 58.37 -7.42
N GLY A 496 -28.59 57.93 -6.93
CA GLY A 496 -29.88 58.53 -7.28
C GLY A 496 -30.10 59.93 -6.71
N VAL A 497 -29.54 60.22 -5.52
CA VAL A 497 -29.57 61.58 -4.92
C VAL A 497 -28.71 62.57 -5.72
N ILE A 498 -27.55 62.13 -6.23
CA ILE A 498 -26.67 62.97 -7.04
C ILE A 498 -27.31 63.34 -8.40
N ALA A 499 -28.11 62.44 -8.97
CA ALA A 499 -28.80 62.66 -10.25
C ALA A 499 -30.07 63.52 -10.15
N SER A 500 -30.65 63.71 -8.95
CA SER A 500 -31.82 64.59 -8.74
C SER A 500 -31.46 66.03 -8.39
N ASP A 501 -30.18 66.29 -8.06
CA ASP A 501 -29.65 67.61 -7.68
C ASP A 501 -28.88 68.30 -8.83
N SER A 502 -28.93 67.73 -10.05
CA SER A 502 -28.41 68.30 -11.31
C SER A 502 -29.57 68.69 -12.21
#